data_AF-A0A920L5J1-F1
#
_entry.id   AF-A0A920L5J1-F1
#
_cell.length_a   1.000
_cell.length_b   1.000
_cell.length_c   1.000
_cell.angle_alpha   90.00
_cell.angle_beta   90.00
_cell.angle_gamma   90.00
#
_symmetry.space_group_name_H-M   'P 1'
#
loop_
_entity.id
_entity.type
_entity.pdbx_description
1 polymer ?
#
loop_
_entity_poly.entity_id
_entity_poly.type
_entity_poly.pdbx_seq_one_letter_code
_entity_poly.pdbx_strand_id
1 'polypeptide(L)'
;MLRLSRISNYRALLDHLIVSTLLMGQFFLYFFAPWCTVCRFSISNLNDLPLSSTKNDARVYAVALDWNNVGEVEGFAKKQKLEVPVLLGNRGTAKDFRIQAFPTYYVLDGSKKVVRRNVGYSTSLGMRWNFAWVRAGGFGFQFLSFLFE
;
A
#
# COMPACT_ATOMS: atom_id res chain seq x y z
N MET A 1 -11.63 15.22 -2.29
CA MET A 1 -11.70 15.41 -0.82
C MET A 1 -10.86 14.30 -0.20
N LEU A 2 -9.72 14.62 0.42
CA LEU A 2 -8.80 13.60 0.98
C LEU A 2 -9.49 12.92 2.18
N ARG A 3 -9.77 11.62 2.07
CA ARG A 3 -10.39 10.85 3.16
C ARG A 3 -9.30 10.33 4.09
N LEU A 4 -8.92 11.16 5.06
CA LEU A 4 -7.99 10.75 6.11
C LEU A 4 -8.70 9.88 7.13
N SER A 5 -8.30 8.62 7.20
CA SER A 5 -8.80 7.68 8.21
C SER A 5 -7.68 7.43 9.23
N ARG A 6 -7.96 7.67 10.51
CA ARG A 6 -6.99 7.48 11.59
C ARG A 6 -6.93 5.99 11.94
N ILE A 7 -5.77 5.36 11.79
CA ILE A 7 -5.58 3.94 12.06
C ILE A 7 -4.54 3.76 13.18
N SER A 8 -5.00 3.28 14.33
CA SER A 8 -4.22 3.26 15.56
C SER A 8 -3.38 1.99 15.78
N ASN A 9 -3.50 0.93 14.98
CA ASN A 9 -2.64 -0.27 15.03
C ASN A 9 -2.89 -1.20 13.82
N TYR A 10 -2.07 -2.25 13.65
CA TYR A 10 -2.23 -3.24 12.57
C TYR A 10 -3.56 -3.96 12.60
N ARG A 11 -4.09 -4.26 13.80
CA ARG A 11 -5.40 -4.90 13.91
C ARG A 11 -6.50 -3.98 13.40
N ALA A 12 -6.47 -2.70 13.74
CA ALA A 12 -7.38 -1.68 13.21
C ALA A 12 -7.14 -1.42 11.71
N LEU A 13 -5.91 -1.54 11.22
CA LEU A 13 -5.63 -1.44 9.78
C LEU A 13 -6.20 -2.64 9.06
N LEU A 14 -5.98 -3.84 9.58
CA LEU A 14 -6.60 -5.05 9.10
C LEU A 14 -8.11 -4.99 9.25
N ASP A 15 -8.68 -4.43 10.31
CA ASP A 15 -10.13 -4.32 10.53
C ASP A 15 -10.72 -3.33 9.54
N HIS A 16 -10.07 -2.18 9.33
CA HIS A 16 -10.44 -1.24 8.28
C HIS A 16 -10.29 -1.88 6.89
N LEU A 17 -9.24 -2.68 6.66
CA LEU A 17 -9.07 -3.46 5.46
C LEU A 17 -10.10 -4.59 5.37
N ILE A 18 -10.54 -5.21 6.47
CA ILE A 18 -11.50 -6.34 6.63
C ILE A 18 -12.92 -5.87 6.36
N VAL A 19 -13.31 -4.71 6.91
CA VAL A 19 -14.54 -3.99 6.54
C VAL A 19 -14.52 -3.66 5.04
N SER A 20 -13.33 -3.35 4.52
CA SER A 20 -13.06 -3.29 3.09
C SER A 20 -13.13 -4.68 2.41
N THR A 21 -12.69 -5.76 3.08
CA THR A 21 -12.52 -7.16 2.62
C THR A 21 -13.80 -8.03 2.71
N LEU A 22 -14.99 -7.45 2.85
CA LEU A 22 -16.18 -8.17 2.36
C LEU A 22 -16.16 -8.30 0.82
N LEU A 23 -15.09 -7.80 0.17
CA LEU A 23 -14.73 -7.96 -1.23
C LEU A 23 -13.37 -8.69 -1.32
N MET A 24 -13.24 -9.61 -2.29
CA MET A 24 -12.01 -10.36 -2.63
C MET A 24 -11.05 -9.50 -3.47
N GLY A 25 -9.83 -9.18 -3.01
CA GLY A 25 -8.97 -8.21 -3.70
C GLY A 25 -7.51 -8.08 -3.31
N GLN A 26 -6.69 -7.52 -4.22
CA GLN A 26 -5.27 -7.26 -3.98
C GLN A 26 -5.06 -5.86 -3.38
N PHE A 27 -4.11 -5.73 -2.46
CA PHE A 27 -3.82 -4.48 -1.78
C PHE A 27 -2.40 -4.00 -2.06
N PHE A 28 -2.24 -2.70 -2.27
CA PHE A 28 -0.95 -2.03 -2.35
C PHE A 28 -0.84 -1.04 -1.20
N LEU A 29 0.05 -1.29 -0.24
CA LEU A 29 0.25 -0.44 0.93
C LEU A 29 1.61 0.25 0.82
N TYR A 30 1.63 1.58 0.70
CA TYR A 30 2.84 2.37 0.59
C TYR A 30 3.07 3.19 1.87
N PHE A 31 4.12 2.87 2.62
CA PHE A 31 4.48 3.52 3.87
C PHE A 31 5.48 4.65 3.64
N PHE A 32 5.16 5.85 4.14
CA PHE A 32 5.95 7.06 3.96
C PHE A 32 5.95 7.94 5.21
N ALA A 33 6.87 8.90 5.25
CA ALA A 33 6.88 9.99 6.22
C ALA A 33 6.88 11.36 5.50
N PRO A 34 6.23 12.41 6.03
CA PRO A 34 6.15 13.73 5.35
C PRO A 34 7.51 14.41 5.14
N TRP A 35 8.49 14.11 5.99
CA TRP A 35 9.85 14.65 5.93
C TRP A 35 10.77 13.87 4.96
N CYS A 36 10.35 12.69 4.49
CA CYS A 36 11.14 11.81 3.64
C CYS A 36 11.31 12.38 2.22
N THR A 37 12.53 12.76 1.85
CA THR A 37 12.86 13.29 0.52
C THR A 37 12.63 12.27 -0.59
N VAL A 38 13.07 11.02 -0.40
CA VAL A 38 12.90 9.95 -1.42
C VAL A 38 11.42 9.67 -1.71
N CYS A 39 10.58 9.82 -0.70
CA CYS A 39 9.14 9.65 -0.82
C CYS A 39 8.54 10.71 -1.77
N ARG A 40 9.03 11.96 -1.74
CA ARG A 40 8.59 13.03 -2.67
C ARG A 40 8.82 12.67 -4.13
N PHE A 41 9.85 11.89 -4.44
CA PHE A 41 10.18 11.52 -5.81
C PHE A 41 9.42 10.30 -6.33
N SER A 42 8.77 9.52 -5.45
CA SER A 42 8.18 8.23 -5.84
C SER A 42 6.72 8.05 -5.47
N ILE A 43 6.18 8.81 -4.51
CA ILE A 43 4.82 8.56 -4.00
C ILE A 43 3.72 8.92 -5.00
N SER A 44 3.95 9.88 -5.90
CA SER A 44 2.99 10.22 -6.97
C SER A 44 2.82 9.08 -7.98
N ASN A 45 3.76 8.14 -8.07
CA ASN A 45 3.65 6.95 -8.91
C ASN A 45 2.47 6.06 -8.49
N LEU A 46 1.94 6.22 -7.27
CA LEU A 46 0.75 5.51 -6.81
C LEU A 46 -0.50 5.89 -7.61
N ASN A 47 -0.55 7.09 -8.20
CA ASN A 47 -1.67 7.53 -9.02
C ASN A 47 -1.76 6.74 -10.34
N ASP A 48 -0.64 6.19 -10.82
CA ASP A 48 -0.59 5.38 -12.05
C ASP A 48 -1.02 3.91 -11.81
N LEU A 49 -1.20 3.52 -10.55
CA LEU A 49 -1.68 2.20 -10.20
C LEU A 49 -3.20 2.12 -10.42
N PRO A 50 -3.73 0.97 -10.89
CA PRO A 50 -5.16 0.82 -11.09
C PRO A 50 -5.91 0.96 -9.76
N LEU A 51 -6.60 2.10 -9.58
CA LEU A 51 -7.34 2.46 -8.36
C LEU A 51 -8.69 1.77 -8.26
N SER A 52 -9.25 1.39 -9.41
CA SER A 52 -10.38 0.47 -9.59
C SER A 52 -10.59 0.25 -11.08
N SER A 53 -10.52 -1.00 -11.51
CA SER A 53 -11.01 -1.40 -12.84
C SER A 53 -12.04 -2.48 -12.57
N THR A 54 -13.27 -2.22 -12.97
CA THR A 54 -14.45 -3.01 -12.65
C THR A 54 -14.19 -4.52 -12.82
N LYS A 55 -14.59 -5.31 -11.81
CA LYS A 55 -14.28 -6.73 -11.51
C LYS A 55 -13.04 -6.95 -10.63
N ASN A 56 -13.29 -6.75 -9.34
CA ASN A 56 -12.49 -7.13 -8.17
C ASN A 56 -11.16 -6.38 -7.94
N ASP A 57 -11.29 -5.25 -7.25
CA ASP A 57 -10.79 -5.10 -5.88
C ASP A 57 -9.28 -4.87 -5.69
N ALA A 58 -8.66 -4.12 -6.61
CA ALA A 58 -7.36 -3.51 -6.36
C ALA A 58 -7.52 -2.27 -5.46
N ARG A 59 -6.87 -2.26 -4.30
CA ARG A 59 -6.91 -1.12 -3.38
C ARG A 59 -5.52 -0.61 -3.05
N VAL A 60 -5.25 0.62 -3.46
CA VAL A 60 -3.99 1.31 -3.23
C VAL A 60 -4.18 2.29 -2.06
N TYR A 61 -3.34 2.17 -1.04
CA TYR A 61 -3.34 3.04 0.13
C TYR A 61 -1.94 3.58 0.40
N ALA A 62 -1.85 4.88 0.66
CA ALA A 62 -0.67 5.47 1.26
C ALA A 62 -0.84 5.49 2.79
N VAL A 63 0.17 5.09 3.55
CA VAL A 63 0.16 5.04 5.00
C VAL A 63 1.23 5.98 5.52
N ALA A 64 0.79 7.11 6.10
CA ALA A 64 1.67 8.08 6.72
C ALA A 64 2.11 7.57 8.10
N LEU A 65 3.42 7.53 8.30
CA LEU A 65 4.09 7.24 9.56
C LEU A 65 5.02 8.38 9.92
N ASP A 66 5.47 8.40 11.18
CA ASP A 66 6.50 9.33 11.66
C ASP A 66 6.24 10.81 11.28
N TRP A 67 5.08 11.30 11.70
CA TRP A 67 4.58 12.66 11.49
C TRP A 67 4.25 13.31 12.84
N ASN A 68 4.40 14.64 12.94
CA ASN A 68 4.15 15.35 14.21
C ASN A 68 2.68 15.75 14.36
N ASN A 69 2.06 16.17 13.27
CA ASN A 69 0.64 16.56 13.23
C ASN A 69 0.02 16.19 11.87
N VAL A 70 -1.31 16.12 11.83
CA VAL A 70 -2.06 15.73 10.63
C VAL A 70 -1.84 16.72 9.47
N GLY A 71 -1.61 18.00 9.77
CA GLY A 71 -1.36 19.04 8.78
C GLY A 71 -0.09 18.80 7.95
N GLU A 72 0.95 18.19 8.52
CA GLU A 72 2.14 17.79 7.77
C GLU A 72 1.80 16.75 6.70
N VAL A 73 0.96 15.76 7.04
CA VAL A 73 0.52 14.70 6.14
C VAL A 73 -0.39 15.26 5.05
N GLU A 74 -1.35 16.11 5.41
CA GLU A 74 -2.24 16.79 4.46
C GLU A 74 -1.46 17.67 3.48
N GLY A 75 -0.54 18.49 4.01
CA GLY A 75 0.31 19.37 3.22
C GLY A 75 1.19 18.58 2.26
N PHE A 76 1.76 17.46 2.72
CA PHE A 76 2.54 16.57 1.87
C PHE A 76 1.68 15.94 0.77
N ALA A 77 0.54 15.32 1.12
CA ALA A 77 -0.35 14.68 0.17
C ALA A 77 -0.87 15.65 -0.91
N LYS A 78 -1.22 16.88 -0.50
CA LYS A 78 -1.65 17.95 -1.41
C LYS A 78 -0.51 18.40 -2.35
N LYS A 79 0.70 18.60 -1.82
CA LYS A 79 1.87 18.98 -2.62
C LYS A 79 2.24 17.89 -3.65
N GLN A 80 2.10 16.62 -3.27
CA GLN A 80 2.36 15.48 -4.15
C GLN A 80 1.17 15.11 -5.05
N LYS A 81 0.04 15.84 -4.95
CA LYS A 81 -1.20 15.59 -5.70
C LYS A 81 -1.64 14.13 -5.61
N LEU A 82 -1.64 13.56 -4.40
CA LEU A 82 -2.05 12.17 -4.21
C LEU A 82 -3.54 12.00 -4.46
N GLU A 83 -3.87 11.03 -5.31
CA GLU A 83 -5.25 10.65 -5.64
C GLU A 83 -5.71 9.43 -4.84
N VAL A 84 -4.76 8.75 -4.18
CA VAL A 84 -5.02 7.58 -3.34
C VAL A 84 -5.43 7.97 -1.93
N PRO A 85 -6.26 7.16 -1.24
CA PRO A 85 -6.56 7.36 0.16
C PRO A 85 -5.28 7.30 1.02
N VAL A 86 -5.14 8.29 1.90
CA VAL A 86 -4.04 8.38 2.86
C VAL A 86 -4.54 7.99 4.25
N LEU A 87 -3.90 6.98 4.83
CA LEU A 87 -4.17 6.45 6.15
C LEU A 87 -3.13 7.00 7.13
N LEU A 88 -3.57 7.39 8.32
CA LEU A 88 -2.66 7.87 9.38
C LEU A 88 -2.31 6.70 10.28
N GLY A 89 -1.08 6.21 10.19
CA GLY A 89 -0.52 5.20 11.09
C GLY A 89 0.28 5.81 12.24
N ASN A 90 0.71 4.96 13.17
CA ASN A 90 1.55 5.35 14.30
C ASN A 90 2.74 4.38 14.50
N ARG A 91 3.49 4.55 15.60
CA ARG A 91 4.63 3.68 15.94
C ARG A 91 4.25 2.20 16.07
N GLY A 92 3.04 1.90 16.55
CA GLY A 92 2.51 0.54 16.59
C GLY A 92 2.36 -0.03 15.19
N THR A 93 1.69 0.70 14.29
CA THR A 93 1.57 0.33 12.87
C THR A 93 2.95 0.10 12.23
N ALA A 94 3.92 0.98 12.48
CA ALA A 94 5.28 0.83 11.96
C ALA A 94 5.96 -0.47 12.45
N LYS A 95 5.81 -0.79 13.74
CA LYS A 95 6.35 -2.02 14.34
C LYS A 95 5.69 -3.27 13.76
N ASP A 96 4.36 -3.26 13.68
CA ASP A 96 3.58 -4.41 13.20
C ASP A 96 3.90 -4.73 11.74
N PHE A 97 4.05 -3.69 10.89
CA PHE A 97 4.47 -3.83 9.50
C PHE A 97 5.99 -3.91 9.31
N ARG A 98 6.78 -3.97 10.39
CA ARG A 98 8.26 -4.03 10.36
C ARG A 98 8.87 -2.97 9.43
N ILE A 99 8.38 -1.74 9.54
CA ILE A 99 8.88 -0.59 8.77
C ILE A 99 10.14 -0.07 9.46
N GLN A 100 11.28 -0.22 8.79
CA GLN A 100 12.60 0.22 9.30
C GLN A 100 13.15 1.43 8.53
N ALA A 101 12.64 1.68 7.33
CA ALA A 101 13.06 2.77 6.47
C ALA A 101 11.93 3.22 5.54
N PHE A 102 12.04 4.44 5.03
CA PHE A 102 11.08 5.03 4.10
C PHE A 102 11.71 5.31 2.73
N PRO A 103 10.95 5.18 1.64
CA PRO A 103 9.64 4.54 1.59
C PRO A 103 9.75 3.02 1.68
N THR A 104 8.67 2.36 2.11
CA THR A 104 8.53 0.90 2.04
C THR A 104 7.15 0.60 1.49
N TYR A 105 6.99 -0.34 0.56
CA TYR A 105 5.65 -0.80 0.17
C TYR A 105 5.51 -2.31 0.23
N TYR A 106 4.26 -2.70 0.39
CA TYR A 106 3.81 -4.09 0.39
C TYR A 106 2.74 -4.29 -0.67
N VAL A 107 2.80 -5.45 -1.31
CA VAL A 107 1.73 -5.96 -2.17
C VAL A 107 1.14 -7.20 -1.51
N LEU A 108 -0.16 -7.18 -1.26
CA LEU A 108 -0.90 -8.28 -0.66
C LEU A 108 -1.85 -8.90 -1.69
N ASP A 109 -1.99 -10.22 -1.64
CA ASP A 109 -2.97 -10.96 -2.45
C ASP A 109 -4.39 -10.92 -1.84
N GLY A 110 -5.34 -11.58 -2.52
CA GLY A 110 -6.72 -11.74 -2.07
C GLY A 110 -6.89 -12.47 -0.74
N SER A 111 -5.86 -13.20 -0.29
CA SER A 111 -5.79 -13.87 1.01
C SER A 111 -5.06 -13.06 2.07
N LYS A 112 -4.73 -11.79 1.77
CA LYS A 112 -4.00 -10.85 2.65
C LYS A 112 -2.59 -11.33 3.01
N LYS A 113 -2.03 -12.26 2.24
CA LYS A 113 -0.63 -12.65 2.40
C LYS A 113 0.24 -11.60 1.73
N VAL A 114 1.37 -11.27 2.35
CA VAL A 114 2.38 -10.40 1.76
C VAL A 114 3.07 -11.17 0.65
N VAL A 115 2.83 -10.76 -0.59
CA VAL A 115 3.44 -11.37 -1.78
C VAL A 115 4.72 -10.64 -2.17
N ARG A 116 4.79 -9.33 -1.92
CA ARG A 116 5.99 -8.54 -2.20
C ARG A 116 6.22 -7.45 -1.17
N ARG A 117 7.49 -7.22 -0.84
CA ARG A 117 7.98 -6.12 -0.02
C ARG A 117 9.14 -5.45 -0.74
N ASN A 118 9.17 -4.12 -0.76
CA ASN A 118 10.30 -3.36 -1.29
C ASN A 118 10.57 -2.15 -0.39
N VAL A 119 11.85 -1.83 -0.23
CA VAL A 119 12.34 -0.73 0.60
C VAL A 119 13.19 0.17 -0.28
N GLY A 120 12.95 1.48 -0.20
CA GLY A 120 13.66 2.49 -0.98
C GLY A 120 12.89 2.95 -2.22
N TYR A 121 13.59 3.71 -3.07
CA TYR A 121 12.99 4.29 -4.26
C TYR A 121 12.42 3.20 -5.19
N SER A 122 11.27 3.47 -5.77
CA SER A 122 10.66 2.61 -6.78
C SER A 122 10.04 3.42 -7.89
N THR A 123 10.32 2.98 -9.12
CA THR A 123 9.78 3.57 -10.34
C THR A 123 8.32 3.19 -10.53
N SER A 124 7.54 4.04 -11.20
CA SER A 124 6.14 3.74 -11.56
C SER A 124 6.02 2.41 -12.30
N LEU A 125 6.90 2.15 -13.27
CA LEU A 125 6.93 0.89 -14.00
C LEU A 125 7.18 -0.33 -13.08
N GLY A 126 8.12 -0.22 -12.15
CA GLY A 126 8.40 -1.29 -11.18
C GLY A 126 7.21 -1.57 -10.26
N MET A 127 6.54 -0.52 -9.76
CA MET A 127 5.33 -0.67 -8.95
C MET A 127 4.20 -1.33 -9.73
N ARG A 128 3.95 -0.88 -10.98
CA ARG A 128 2.93 -1.44 -11.87
C ARG A 128 3.21 -2.91 -12.18
N TRP A 129 4.46 -3.26 -12.48
CA TRP A 129 4.85 -4.65 -12.73
C TRP A 129 4.61 -5.54 -11.51
N ASN A 130 5.05 -5.07 -10.33
CA ASN A 130 4.89 -5.81 -9.09
C ASN A 130 3.42 -6.01 -8.73
N PHE A 131 2.57 -5.01 -8.97
CA PHE A 131 1.15 -5.11 -8.69
C PHE A 131 0.38 -5.95 -9.72
N ALA A 132 0.71 -5.79 -11.01
CA ALA A 132 0.12 -6.58 -12.10
C ALA A 132 0.47 -8.07 -11.96
N TRP A 133 1.69 -8.40 -11.55
CA TRP A 133 2.10 -9.79 -11.32
C TRP A 133 1.24 -10.49 -10.25
N VAL A 134 0.91 -9.79 -9.17
CA VAL A 134 0.01 -10.31 -8.12
C VAL A 134 -1.44 -10.38 -8.61
N ARG A 135 -1.91 -9.43 -9.45
CA ARG A 135 -3.25 -9.49 -10.07
C ARG A 135 -3.41 -10.63 -11.08
N ALA A 136 -2.37 -10.94 -11.84
CA ALA A 136 -2.38 -11.99 -12.86
C ALA A 136 -2.23 -13.40 -12.27
N GLY A 137 -2.26 -13.55 -10.94
CA GLY A 137 -2.16 -14.85 -10.27
C GLY A 137 -0.77 -15.46 -10.31
N GLY A 138 0.28 -14.65 -10.52
CA GLY A 138 1.66 -15.12 -10.62
C GLY A 138 1.79 -16.21 -11.69
N PHE A 139 1.97 -15.81 -12.95
CA PHE A 139 2.20 -16.74 -14.08
C PHE A 139 3.16 -17.88 -13.66
N GLY A 140 2.61 -19.08 -13.45
CA GLY A 140 3.39 -20.32 -13.35
C GLY A 140 3.76 -20.88 -11.96
N PHE A 141 2.93 -20.81 -10.92
CA PHE A 141 3.14 -21.72 -9.76
C PHE A 141 1.91 -22.37 -9.12
N GLN A 142 0.69 -21.92 -9.43
CA GLN A 142 -0.51 -22.68 -9.02
C GLN A 142 -0.72 -23.96 -9.84
N PHE A 143 -0.03 -24.10 -10.98
CA PHE A 143 -0.04 -25.32 -11.81
C PHE A 143 0.95 -26.39 -11.31
N LEU A 144 1.96 -26.00 -10.51
CA LEU A 144 2.99 -26.92 -10.00
C LEU A 144 2.65 -27.53 -8.63
N SER A 145 1.72 -26.95 -7.87
CA SER A 145 1.19 -27.59 -6.66
C SER A 145 0.21 -28.74 -6.96
N PHE A 146 -0.22 -28.91 -8.21
CA PHE A 146 -1.07 -30.03 -8.64
C PHE A 146 -0.28 -31.22 -9.21
N LEU A 147 1.04 -31.10 -9.35
CA LEU A 147 1.94 -32.13 -9.90
C LEU A 147 2.89 -32.72 -8.83
N PHE A 148 2.72 -32.32 -7.57
CA PHE A 148 3.45 -32.82 -6.41
C PHE A 148 2.50 -33.26 -5.27
N GLU A 149 1.36 -33.83 -5.66
CA GLU A 149 0.58 -34.79 -4.87
C GLU A 149 0.28 -36.01 -5.73
#